data_AF-A0A6L2PA83-F1
#
_entry.id   AF-A0A6L2PA83-F1
#
_cell.length_a   1.000
_cell.length_b   1.000
_cell.length_c   1.000
_cell.angle_alpha   90.00
_cell.angle_beta   90.00
_cell.angle_gamma   90.00
#
_symmetry.space_group_name_H-M   'P 1'
#
loop_
_entity.id
_entity.type
_entity.pdbx_description
1 polymer ?
#
loop_
_entity_poly.entity_id
_entity_poly.type
_entity_poly.pdbx_seq_one_letter_code
_entity_poly.pdbx_strand_id
1 'polypeptide(L)'
;MATGAGTLILGIDIGTTSVKVCLVDPRSKQVISRQAKDTQANVPSDLGSEGNKQDVPKIISAINSCVSRLPKDQLKQVGKIGICGQMHGVMLWSNKEDKKAWDCIETYMGCRFEIPKDNVSALYTWQDTRCERSFLDTLPVPQCHLPTYSGYGCATLFWIMRNRPHKLEHYNRAGTVQDFAVAMLCNLDHPIMSVQNAAGWGYFNTSVAEWNSDILQGAGFPTHLLPHVVKSGAIAGTLNQPWSV
;
A
#
# COMPACT_ATOMS: atom_id res chain seq x y z
N MET A 1 32.00 -16.43 -1.09
CA MET A 1 32.42 -15.04 -0.78
C MET A 1 31.35 -14.44 0.12
N ALA A 2 31.72 -14.01 1.33
CA ALA A 2 30.77 -13.42 2.28
C ALA A 2 30.21 -12.13 1.68
N THR A 3 28.90 -12.09 1.42
CA THR A 3 28.17 -10.89 1.05
C THR A 3 28.23 -9.94 2.24
N GLY A 4 29.04 -8.88 2.14
CA GLY A 4 29.12 -7.86 3.18
C GLY A 4 27.72 -7.33 3.50
N ALA A 5 27.34 -7.34 4.78
CA ALA A 5 26.05 -6.80 5.21
C ALA A 5 25.94 -5.35 4.74
N GLY A 6 24.90 -5.04 3.96
CA GLY A 6 24.67 -3.68 3.45
C GLY A 6 24.66 -2.66 4.59
N THR A 7 25.39 -1.57 4.40
CA THR A 7 25.65 -0.54 5.42
C THR A 7 24.60 0.57 5.43
N LEU A 8 23.76 0.69 4.39
CA LEU A 8 22.76 1.76 4.25
C LEU A 8 21.32 1.24 4.35
N ILE A 9 20.40 2.15 4.67
CA ILE A 9 18.96 1.92 4.67
C ILE A 9 18.31 2.82 3.62
N LEU A 10 17.48 2.24 2.75
CA LEU A 10 16.61 2.99 1.84
C LEU A 10 15.27 3.28 2.53
N GLY A 11 14.98 4.54 2.81
CA GLY A 11 13.66 5.01 3.25
C GLY A 11 12.80 5.42 2.06
N ILE A 12 11.52 5.05 2.06
CA ILE A 12 10.54 5.42 1.04
C ILE A 12 9.29 5.97 1.74
N ASP A 13 8.88 7.18 1.37
CA ASP A 13 7.64 7.82 1.80
C ASP A 13 6.71 8.01 0.59
N ILE A 14 5.60 7.26 0.57
CA ILE A 14 4.56 7.33 -0.46
C ILE A 14 3.46 8.28 0.03
N GLY A 15 3.73 9.57 -0.02
CA GLY A 15 2.77 10.61 0.35
C GLY A 15 1.68 10.81 -0.71
N THR A 16 0.67 11.62 -0.37
CA THR A 16 -0.46 11.87 -1.27
C THR A 16 -0.07 12.57 -2.56
N THR A 17 0.76 13.60 -2.49
CA THR A 17 1.13 14.40 -3.69
C THR A 17 2.46 14.01 -4.29
N SER A 18 3.36 13.42 -3.50
CA SER A 18 4.74 13.13 -3.89
C SER A 18 5.26 11.86 -3.23
N VAL A 19 6.17 11.20 -3.93
CA VAL A 19 7.03 10.16 -3.37
C VAL A 19 8.36 10.78 -2.99
N LYS A 20 8.90 10.38 -1.85
CA LYS A 20 10.24 10.76 -1.39
C LYS A 20 11.02 9.51 -1.05
N VAL A 21 12.30 9.50 -1.39
CA VAL A 21 13.22 8.42 -1.00
C VAL A 21 14.48 9.01 -0.42
N CYS A 22 15.11 8.29 0.51
CA CYS A 22 16.39 8.68 1.08
C CYS A 22 17.28 7.48 1.39
N LEU A 23 18.59 7.67 1.33
CA LEU A 23 19.58 6.74 1.85
C LEU A 23 20.07 7.25 3.20
N VAL A 24 19.95 6.41 4.22
CA VAL A 24 20.35 6.73 5.59
C VAL A 24 21.52 5.82 5.99
N ASP A 25 22.57 6.42 6.53
CA ASP A 25 23.61 5.67 7.23
C ASP A 25 23.19 5.50 8.70
N PRO A 26 22.87 4.28 9.17
CA PRO A 26 22.41 4.04 10.53
C PRO A 26 23.48 4.31 11.59
N ARG A 27 24.78 4.34 11.23
CA ARG A 27 25.87 4.64 12.17
C ARG A 27 25.96 6.13 12.49
N SER A 28 26.01 6.96 11.45
CA SER A 28 26.05 8.42 11.59
C SER A 28 24.68 9.06 11.78
N LYS A 29 23.60 8.30 11.50
CA LYS A 29 22.19 8.76 11.48
C LYS A 29 21.94 9.90 10.49
N GLN A 30 22.77 10.01 9.45
CA GLN A 30 22.66 11.06 8.43
C GLN A 30 21.96 10.57 7.18
N VAL A 31 21.24 11.49 6.53
CA VAL A 31 20.74 11.29 5.17
C VAL A 31 21.88 11.57 4.19
N ILE A 32 22.32 10.52 3.49
CA ILE A 32 23.44 10.57 2.54
C ILE A 32 22.99 11.02 1.15
N SER A 33 21.78 10.65 0.76
CA SER A 33 21.18 11.03 -0.51
C SER A 33 19.65 11.02 -0.40
N ARG A 34 18.98 11.84 -1.21
CA ARG A 34 17.52 11.93 -1.24
C ARG A 34 17.02 12.31 -2.62
N GLN A 35 15.84 11.81 -2.96
CA GLN A 35 15.10 12.20 -4.17
C GLN A 35 13.64 12.38 -3.82
N ALA A 36 12.95 13.23 -4.58
CA ALA A 36 11.52 13.42 -4.47
C ALA A 36 10.92 13.62 -5.88
N LYS A 37 9.68 13.18 -6.06
CA LYS A 37 8.94 13.35 -7.30
C LYS A 37 7.44 13.46 -7.01
N ASP A 38 6.81 14.47 -7.60
CA ASP A 38 5.36 14.60 -7.60
C ASP A 38 4.72 13.44 -8.38
N THR A 39 3.68 12.84 -7.82
CA THR A 39 3.02 11.68 -8.43
C THR A 39 2.09 12.09 -9.57
N GLN A 40 1.47 13.27 -9.46
CA GLN A 40 0.37 13.72 -10.34
C GLN A 40 -0.69 12.62 -10.54
N ALA A 41 -0.95 11.87 -9.47
CA ALA A 41 -1.74 10.64 -9.52
C ALA A 41 -3.25 10.91 -9.38
N ASN A 42 -3.69 12.11 -9.02
CA ASN A 42 -5.12 12.40 -8.87
C ASN A 42 -5.88 12.09 -10.17
N VAL A 43 -6.98 11.36 -10.03
CA VAL A 43 -7.88 11.02 -11.14
C VAL A 43 -9.32 11.39 -10.81
N PRO A 44 -10.12 11.80 -11.81
CA PRO A 44 -11.53 12.12 -11.59
C PRO A 44 -12.31 10.95 -10.98
N SER A 45 -13.26 11.29 -10.12
CA SER A 45 -14.23 10.33 -9.60
C SER A 45 -15.53 10.35 -10.37
N ASP A 46 -16.11 9.16 -10.56
CA ASP A 46 -17.48 8.96 -11.03
C ASP A 46 -18.53 9.49 -10.04
N LEU A 47 -18.12 9.74 -8.79
CA LEU A 47 -18.92 10.38 -7.75
C LEU A 47 -18.67 11.90 -7.62
N GLY A 48 -18.03 12.52 -8.62
CA GLY A 48 -17.73 13.96 -8.58
C GLY A 48 -16.87 14.34 -7.36
N SER A 49 -17.28 15.35 -6.61
CA SER A 49 -16.56 15.87 -5.43
C SER A 49 -16.51 14.90 -4.26
N GLU A 50 -17.39 13.91 -4.21
CA GLU A 50 -17.47 12.97 -3.09
C GLU A 50 -16.39 11.89 -3.15
N GLY A 51 -15.88 11.57 -4.35
CA GLY A 51 -14.82 10.58 -4.50
C GLY A 51 -13.45 11.21 -4.68
N ASN A 52 -12.44 10.59 -4.06
CA ASN A 52 -11.05 11.00 -4.19
C ASN A 52 -10.19 9.77 -4.50
N LYS A 53 -9.62 9.76 -5.70
CA LYS A 53 -8.91 8.60 -6.25
C LYS A 53 -7.55 8.98 -6.80
N GLN A 54 -6.60 8.05 -6.71
CA GLN A 54 -5.28 8.17 -7.29
C GLN A 54 -4.91 6.98 -8.19
N ASP A 55 -4.17 7.27 -9.25
CA ASP A 55 -3.63 6.31 -10.22
C ASP A 55 -2.39 5.63 -9.63
N VAL A 56 -2.54 4.35 -9.26
CA VAL A 56 -1.47 3.55 -8.67
C VAL A 56 -0.26 3.38 -9.59
N PRO A 57 -0.41 3.05 -10.90
CA PRO A 57 0.70 3.05 -11.84
C PRO A 57 1.55 4.33 -11.82
N LYS A 58 0.93 5.51 -11.74
CA LYS A 58 1.66 6.79 -11.60
C LYS A 58 2.45 6.89 -10.29
N ILE A 59 1.89 6.44 -9.17
CA ILE A 59 2.57 6.41 -7.88
C ILE A 59 3.80 5.51 -7.94
N ILE A 60 3.65 4.28 -8.46
CA ILE A 60 4.78 3.32 -8.59
C ILE A 60 5.84 3.85 -9.56
N SER A 61 5.44 4.49 -10.66
CA SER A 61 6.36 5.17 -11.57
C SER A 61 7.15 6.29 -10.87
N ALA A 62 6.55 7.01 -9.92
CA ALA A 62 7.24 8.00 -9.12
C ALA A 62 8.27 7.38 -8.17
N ILE A 63 7.97 6.23 -7.54
CA ILE A 63 8.93 5.45 -6.74
C ILE A 63 10.11 5.03 -7.61
N ASN A 64 9.84 4.37 -8.73
CA ASN A 64 10.83 3.93 -9.70
C ASN A 64 11.77 5.09 -10.13
N SER A 65 11.18 6.24 -10.46
CA SER A 65 11.93 7.44 -10.86
C SER A 65 12.77 8.04 -9.74
N CYS A 66 12.33 7.96 -8.49
CA CYS A 66 13.09 8.44 -7.35
C CYS A 66 14.29 7.54 -7.07
N VAL A 67 14.08 6.22 -7.10
CA VAL A 67 15.13 5.23 -6.84
C VAL A 67 16.19 5.26 -7.95
N SER A 68 15.80 5.35 -9.23
CA SER A 68 16.77 5.40 -10.34
C SER A 68 17.69 6.64 -10.32
N ARG A 69 17.29 7.70 -9.62
CA ARG A 69 18.06 8.94 -9.44
C ARG A 69 18.99 8.92 -8.22
N LEU A 70 18.97 7.86 -7.41
CA LEU A 70 19.93 7.67 -6.33
C LEU A 70 21.28 7.15 -6.87
N PRO A 71 22.42 7.50 -6.26
CA PRO A 71 23.73 6.99 -6.68
C PRO A 71 23.81 5.46 -6.60
N LYS A 72 24.20 4.82 -7.71
CA LYS A 72 24.18 3.36 -7.87
C LYS A 72 25.17 2.64 -6.94
N ASP A 73 26.31 3.25 -6.69
CA ASP A 73 27.33 2.79 -5.74
C ASP A 73 26.81 2.79 -4.29
N GLN A 74 25.92 3.72 -3.96
CA GLN A 74 25.25 3.78 -2.66
C GLN A 74 24.09 2.78 -2.59
N LEU A 75 23.29 2.64 -3.65
CA LEU A 75 22.20 1.66 -3.71
C LEU A 75 22.69 0.21 -3.50
N LYS A 76 23.87 -0.14 -4.03
CA LYS A 76 24.49 -1.46 -3.80
C LYS A 76 24.82 -1.73 -2.33
N GLN A 77 24.90 -0.70 -1.49
CA GLN A 77 25.17 -0.81 -0.06
C GLN A 77 23.89 -0.89 0.78
N VAL A 78 22.70 -0.82 0.17
CA VAL A 78 21.43 -0.91 0.89
C VAL A 78 21.25 -2.32 1.43
N GLY A 79 21.20 -2.44 2.76
CA GLY A 79 20.91 -3.70 3.45
C GLY A 79 19.45 -3.84 3.89
N LYS A 80 18.70 -2.74 3.98
CA LYS A 80 17.30 -2.71 4.42
C LYS A 80 16.51 -1.64 3.68
N ILE A 81 15.22 -1.90 3.47
CA ILE A 81 14.26 -0.94 2.93
C ILE A 81 13.20 -0.69 4.01
N GLY A 82 12.95 0.57 4.35
CA GLY A 82 11.83 1.01 5.18
C GLY A 82 10.84 1.80 4.35
N ILE A 83 9.55 1.49 4.47
CA ILE A 83 8.49 2.12 3.68
C ILE A 83 7.41 2.68 4.61
N CYS A 84 7.02 3.93 4.40
CA CYS A 84 5.81 4.54 4.93
C CYS A 84 5.01 5.18 3.79
N GLY A 85 3.78 5.60 4.08
CA GLY A 85 2.94 6.26 3.09
C GLY A 85 1.63 6.75 3.67
N GLN A 86 0.76 7.26 2.79
CA GLN A 86 -0.55 7.76 3.20
C GLN A 86 -1.41 6.67 3.86
N MET A 87 -2.07 7.04 4.96
CA MET A 87 -2.91 6.14 5.74
C MET A 87 -4.38 6.16 5.26
N HIS A 88 -5.20 5.31 5.88
CA HIS A 88 -6.66 5.18 5.73
C HIS A 88 -7.16 4.62 4.40
N GLY A 89 -6.59 5.07 3.29
CA GLY A 89 -7.02 4.68 1.96
C GLY A 89 -6.87 3.18 1.67
N VAL A 90 -7.53 2.73 0.61
CA VAL A 90 -7.48 1.35 0.14
C VAL A 90 -7.35 1.31 -1.38
N MET A 91 -6.53 0.40 -1.87
CA MET A 91 -6.54 -0.06 -3.25
C MET A 91 -6.75 -1.57 -3.27
N LEU A 92 -7.29 -2.06 -4.39
CA LEU A 92 -7.51 -3.47 -4.66
C LEU A 92 -6.64 -3.92 -5.83
N TRP A 93 -6.23 -5.17 -5.84
CA TRP A 93 -5.52 -5.76 -6.97
C TRP A 93 -5.82 -7.25 -7.12
N SER A 94 -5.47 -7.78 -8.29
CA SER A 94 -5.68 -9.18 -8.64
C SER A 94 -4.35 -9.90 -8.80
N ASN A 95 -4.16 -10.94 -7.98
CA ASN A 95 -3.14 -11.96 -8.14
C ASN A 95 -3.86 -13.30 -8.42
N LYS A 96 -4.44 -13.46 -9.61
CA LYS A 96 -5.20 -14.65 -10.03
C LYS A 96 -4.51 -15.33 -11.21
N GLU A 97 -4.75 -16.63 -11.38
CA GLU A 97 -4.35 -17.40 -12.57
C GLU A 97 -2.85 -17.25 -12.92
N ASP A 98 -1.99 -17.38 -11.90
CA ASP A 98 -0.54 -17.23 -11.98
C ASP A 98 -0.03 -15.85 -12.46
N LYS A 99 -0.92 -14.87 -12.62
CA LYS A 99 -0.58 -13.48 -12.93
C LYS A 99 -0.51 -12.65 -11.66
N LYS A 100 0.51 -11.80 -11.58
CA LYS A 100 0.64 -10.79 -10.53
C LYS A 100 0.07 -9.45 -11.01
N ALA A 101 -0.26 -8.58 -10.06
CA ALA A 101 -0.71 -7.22 -10.35
C ALA A 101 0.41 -6.28 -10.84
N TRP A 102 1.62 -6.79 -11.01
CA TRP A 102 2.81 -6.08 -11.45
C TRP A 102 3.62 -6.95 -12.40
N ASP A 103 4.27 -6.31 -13.35
CA ASP A 103 5.29 -6.91 -14.21
C ASP A 103 6.67 -6.49 -13.73
N CYS A 104 7.60 -7.44 -13.72
CA CYS A 104 9.00 -7.18 -13.45
C CYS A 104 9.76 -7.13 -14.78
N ILE A 105 10.07 -5.92 -15.24
CA ILE A 105 10.79 -5.70 -16.49
C ILE A 105 12.29 -5.72 -16.19
N GLU A 106 12.97 -6.73 -16.73
CA GLU A 106 14.42 -6.87 -16.60
C GLU A 106 15.14 -5.68 -17.25
N THR A 107 16.15 -5.18 -16.54
CA THR A 107 17.08 -4.14 -16.97
C THR A 107 18.51 -4.65 -16.81
N TYR A 108 19.47 -3.95 -17.41
CA TYR A 108 20.89 -4.29 -17.28
C TYR A 108 21.44 -4.26 -15.83
N MET A 109 20.69 -3.72 -14.85
CA MET A 109 21.13 -3.64 -13.45
C MET A 109 20.18 -4.31 -12.45
N GLY A 110 19.02 -4.80 -12.89
CA GLY A 110 18.01 -5.34 -12.01
C GLY A 110 16.65 -5.36 -12.69
N CYS A 111 15.60 -5.00 -11.96
CA CYS A 111 14.25 -4.95 -12.47
C CYS A 111 13.57 -3.62 -12.19
N ARG A 112 12.77 -3.16 -13.16
CA ARG A 112 11.80 -2.08 -13.01
C ARG A 112 10.40 -2.67 -12.96
N PHE A 113 9.61 -2.26 -11.97
CA PHE A 113 8.22 -2.71 -11.87
C PHE A 113 7.30 -1.84 -12.70
N GLU A 114 6.41 -2.46 -13.48
CA GLU A 114 5.30 -1.80 -14.16
C GLU A 114 3.97 -2.37 -13.70
N ILE A 115 2.93 -1.54 -13.66
CA ILE A 115 1.63 -1.92 -13.12
C ILE A 115 0.60 -1.92 -14.25
N PRO A 116 0.15 -3.09 -14.73
CA PRO A 116 -0.97 -3.18 -15.65
C PRO A 116 -2.22 -2.55 -15.03
N LYS A 117 -2.76 -1.52 -15.68
CA LYS A 117 -3.88 -0.74 -15.14
C LYS A 117 -5.12 -1.58 -14.86
N ASP A 118 -5.33 -2.64 -15.64
CA ASP A 118 -6.50 -3.52 -15.51
C ASP A 118 -6.38 -4.50 -14.32
N ASN A 119 -5.19 -4.67 -13.75
CA ASN A 119 -4.96 -5.58 -12.62
C ASN A 119 -5.10 -4.90 -11.26
N VAL A 120 -5.25 -3.57 -11.22
CA VAL A 120 -5.37 -2.78 -10.00
C VAL A 120 -6.59 -1.87 -10.06
N SER A 121 -7.15 -1.53 -8.91
CA SER A 121 -8.07 -0.40 -8.81
C SER A 121 -7.27 0.91 -8.72
N ALA A 122 -7.96 2.04 -8.85
CA ALA A 122 -7.45 3.28 -8.28
C ALA A 122 -7.29 3.13 -6.76
N LEU A 123 -6.41 3.91 -6.17
CA LEU A 123 -6.32 4.10 -4.72
C LEU A 123 -7.41 5.07 -4.28
N TYR A 124 -8.36 4.58 -3.48
CA TYR A 124 -9.34 5.39 -2.78
C TYR A 124 -8.66 6.03 -1.57
N THR A 125 -8.58 7.35 -1.52
CA THR A 125 -7.75 8.03 -0.52
C THR A 125 -8.53 8.33 0.76
N TRP A 126 -7.81 8.81 1.78
CA TRP A 126 -8.40 9.30 3.03
C TRP A 126 -9.35 10.50 2.84
N GLN A 127 -9.25 11.20 1.71
CA GLN A 127 -10.12 12.33 1.36
C GLN A 127 -11.40 11.89 0.65
N ASP A 128 -11.56 10.60 0.40
CA ASP A 128 -12.76 10.06 -0.24
C ASP A 128 -13.93 10.12 0.75
N THR A 129 -14.98 10.84 0.37
CA THR A 129 -16.15 11.09 1.22
C THR A 129 -17.38 10.27 0.82
N ARG A 130 -17.24 9.26 -0.06
CA ARG A 130 -18.35 8.43 -0.57
C ARG A 130 -19.21 7.77 0.51
N CYS A 131 -18.63 7.52 1.69
CA CYS A 131 -19.34 6.98 2.84
C CYS A 131 -19.86 8.15 3.68
N GLU A 132 -21.00 8.70 3.28
CA GLU A 132 -21.70 9.69 4.08
C GLU A 132 -22.13 9.11 5.43
N ARG A 133 -22.54 9.99 6.37
CA ARG A 133 -22.94 9.58 7.72
C ARG A 133 -24.07 8.54 7.70
N SER A 134 -25.08 8.74 6.86
CA SER A 134 -26.20 7.81 6.66
C SER A 134 -25.74 6.41 6.27
N PHE A 135 -24.70 6.29 5.43
CA PHE A 135 -24.10 5.02 5.07
C PHE A 135 -23.33 4.42 6.25
N LEU A 136 -22.49 5.20 6.92
CA LEU A 136 -21.67 4.74 8.05
C LEU A 136 -22.54 4.22 9.21
N ASP A 137 -23.68 4.84 9.48
CA ASP A 137 -24.63 4.43 10.52
C ASP A 137 -25.31 3.07 10.24
N THR A 138 -25.24 2.59 8.99
CA THR A 138 -25.74 1.25 8.61
C THR A 138 -24.68 0.15 8.67
N LEU A 139 -23.44 0.50 9.04
CA LEU A 139 -22.36 -0.45 9.19
C LEU A 139 -22.37 -1.03 10.62
N PRO A 140 -21.91 -2.28 10.82
CA PRO A 140 -21.84 -2.85 12.16
C PRO A 140 -20.88 -2.04 13.03
N VAL A 141 -21.21 -1.88 14.31
CA VAL A 141 -20.36 -1.13 15.25
C VAL A 141 -19.07 -1.93 15.49
N PRO A 142 -17.87 -1.37 15.20
CA PRO A 142 -16.62 -2.09 15.41
C PRO A 142 -16.32 -2.24 16.91
N GLN A 143 -15.73 -3.38 17.29
CA GLN A 143 -15.13 -3.56 18.61
C GLN A 143 -13.69 -3.06 18.59
N CYS A 144 -13.55 -1.75 18.42
CA CYS A 144 -12.29 -1.05 18.52
C CYS A 144 -12.52 0.26 19.27
N HIS A 145 -11.45 0.86 19.78
CA HIS A 145 -11.51 2.12 20.52
C HIS A 145 -11.61 3.35 19.59
N LEU A 146 -11.74 3.14 18.27
CA LEU A 146 -11.69 4.19 17.26
C LEU A 146 -12.97 4.18 16.40
N PRO A 147 -13.61 5.33 16.17
CA PRO A 147 -14.71 5.41 15.22
C PRO A 147 -14.24 5.15 13.77
N THR A 148 -15.16 4.60 12.96
CA THR A 148 -14.95 4.45 11.51
C THR A 148 -15.42 5.70 10.78
N TYR A 149 -14.62 6.18 9.84
CA TYR A 149 -14.92 7.38 9.04
C TYR A 149 -14.93 7.06 7.54
N SER A 150 -15.48 7.99 6.75
CA SER A 150 -15.29 8.00 5.31
C SER A 150 -13.81 8.07 4.95
N GLY A 151 -13.42 7.49 3.82
CA GLY A 151 -12.03 7.37 3.40
C GLY A 151 -11.24 6.25 4.09
N TYR A 152 -11.81 5.57 5.08
CA TYR A 152 -11.20 4.39 5.70
C TYR A 152 -11.41 3.16 4.81
N GLY A 153 -10.43 2.25 4.83
CA GLY A 153 -10.40 1.08 3.95
C GLY A 153 -11.64 0.18 4.07
N CYS A 154 -12.01 -0.24 5.28
CA CYS A 154 -13.20 -1.09 5.46
C CYS A 154 -14.49 -0.36 5.07
N ALA A 155 -14.65 0.92 5.41
CA ALA A 155 -15.83 1.70 5.01
C ALA A 155 -15.96 1.76 3.48
N THR A 156 -14.85 2.03 2.78
CA THR A 156 -14.78 2.06 1.32
C THR A 156 -15.11 0.70 0.72
N LEU A 157 -14.58 -0.40 1.29
CA LEU A 157 -14.86 -1.76 0.82
C LEU A 157 -16.33 -2.16 1.04
N PHE A 158 -16.93 -1.82 2.20
CA PHE A 158 -18.38 -1.99 2.41
C PHE A 158 -19.19 -1.23 1.37
N TRP A 159 -18.78 0.00 1.05
CA TRP A 159 -19.47 0.82 0.05
C TRP A 159 -19.38 0.19 -1.34
N ILE A 160 -18.20 -0.29 -1.75
CA ILE A 160 -18.00 -0.98 -3.03
C ILE A 160 -18.83 -2.25 -3.07
N MET A 161 -18.84 -3.05 -2.01
CA MET A 161 -19.63 -4.28 -1.91
C MET A 161 -21.13 -4.02 -2.14
N ARG A 162 -21.69 -2.97 -1.54
CA ARG A 162 -23.13 -2.66 -1.64
C ARG A 162 -23.51 -1.95 -2.94
N ASN A 163 -22.64 -1.08 -3.47
CA ASN A 163 -22.98 -0.21 -4.61
C ASN A 163 -22.38 -0.65 -5.95
N ARG A 164 -21.28 -1.42 -5.92
CA ARG A 164 -20.51 -1.86 -7.09
C ARG A 164 -19.94 -3.29 -6.89
N PRO A 165 -20.77 -4.30 -6.53
CA PRO A 165 -20.29 -5.65 -6.19
C PRO A 165 -19.45 -6.30 -7.30
N HIS A 166 -19.85 -6.16 -8.57
CA HIS A 166 -19.10 -6.70 -9.72
C HIS A 166 -17.67 -6.17 -9.83
N LYS A 167 -17.40 -4.95 -9.32
CA LYS A 167 -16.03 -4.42 -9.30
C LYS A 167 -15.15 -5.21 -8.32
N LEU A 168 -15.73 -5.64 -7.21
CA LEU A 168 -15.02 -6.36 -6.15
C LEU A 168 -14.62 -7.76 -6.62
N GLU A 169 -15.45 -8.42 -7.43
CA GLU A 169 -15.23 -9.78 -7.96
C GLU A 169 -13.91 -9.91 -8.74
N HIS A 170 -13.44 -8.82 -9.37
CA HIS A 170 -12.20 -8.82 -10.14
C HIS A 170 -10.95 -8.98 -9.26
N TYR A 171 -10.99 -8.46 -8.03
CA TYR A 171 -9.84 -8.35 -7.15
C TYR A 171 -9.85 -9.43 -6.07
N ASN A 172 -8.67 -9.84 -5.59
CA ASN A 172 -8.53 -10.82 -4.51
C ASN A 172 -7.58 -10.36 -3.40
N ARG A 173 -7.03 -9.15 -3.49
CA ARG A 173 -6.19 -8.53 -2.49
C ARG A 173 -6.60 -7.07 -2.31
N ALA A 174 -6.42 -6.54 -1.11
CA ALA A 174 -6.57 -5.12 -0.81
C ALA A 174 -5.50 -4.67 0.18
N GLY A 175 -5.23 -3.37 0.25
CA GLY A 175 -4.22 -2.79 1.13
C GLY A 175 -4.05 -1.31 0.88
N THR A 176 -3.18 -0.66 1.65
CA THR A 176 -2.71 0.69 1.29
C THR A 176 -1.72 0.61 0.12
N VAL A 177 -1.33 1.75 -0.44
CA VAL A 177 -0.36 1.77 -1.55
C VAL A 177 1.05 1.34 -1.11
N GLN A 178 1.41 1.58 0.15
CA GLN A 178 2.66 1.07 0.74
C GLN A 178 2.62 -0.43 0.98
N ASP A 179 1.47 -0.99 1.39
CA ASP A 179 1.33 -2.45 1.55
C ASP A 179 1.42 -3.13 0.16
N PHE A 180 0.85 -2.51 -0.88
CA PHE A 180 1.00 -2.96 -2.27
C PHE A 180 2.46 -2.90 -2.76
N ALA A 181 3.17 -1.80 -2.50
CA ALA A 181 4.58 -1.67 -2.86
C ALA A 181 5.45 -2.73 -2.15
N VAL A 182 5.17 -3.03 -0.88
CA VAL A 182 5.84 -4.12 -0.14
C VAL A 182 5.54 -5.48 -0.76
N ALA A 183 4.28 -5.77 -1.06
CA ALA A 183 3.88 -7.02 -1.71
C ALA A 183 4.58 -7.19 -3.06
N MET A 184 4.66 -6.13 -3.86
CA MET A 184 5.36 -6.10 -5.13
C MET A 184 6.86 -6.39 -4.98
N LEU A 185 7.56 -5.62 -4.14
CA LEU A 185 9.01 -5.74 -3.95
C LEU A 185 9.43 -7.10 -3.39
N CYS A 186 8.63 -7.66 -2.49
CA CYS A 186 8.88 -8.95 -1.87
C CYS A 186 8.22 -10.12 -2.60
N ASN A 187 7.54 -9.87 -3.72
CA ASN A 187 6.73 -10.84 -4.46
C ASN A 187 5.76 -11.65 -3.56
N LEU A 188 5.14 -10.98 -2.60
CA LEU A 188 4.22 -11.62 -1.66
C LEU A 188 2.93 -11.98 -2.37
N ASP A 189 2.38 -13.14 -2.02
CA ASP A 189 1.05 -13.49 -2.49
C ASP A 189 -0.03 -12.72 -1.73
N HIS A 190 0.09 -12.64 -0.39
CA HIS A 190 -0.80 -11.88 0.48
C HIS A 190 -0.11 -10.62 1.02
N PRO A 191 -0.80 -9.46 1.04
CA PRO A 191 -0.24 -8.23 1.59
C PRO A 191 -0.01 -8.34 3.09
N ILE A 192 1.09 -7.73 3.51
CA ILE A 192 1.41 -7.51 4.92
C ILE A 192 1.20 -6.04 5.23
N MET A 193 0.46 -5.76 6.30
CA MET A 193 0.07 -4.43 6.74
C MET A 193 0.57 -4.18 8.16
N SER A 194 0.97 -2.94 8.47
CA SER A 194 1.29 -2.57 9.85
C SER A 194 0.04 -2.36 10.70
N VAL A 195 0.15 -2.59 12.02
CA VAL A 195 -0.92 -2.26 12.98
C VAL A 195 -1.43 -0.81 12.87
N GLN A 196 -0.57 0.14 12.46
CA GLN A 196 -0.94 1.54 12.27
C GLN A 196 -1.89 1.73 11.08
N ASN A 197 -1.57 1.12 9.94
CA ASN A 197 -2.45 1.12 8.77
C ASN A 197 -3.77 0.39 9.06
N ALA A 198 -3.70 -0.75 9.75
CA ALA A 198 -4.87 -1.56 10.09
C ALA A 198 -5.84 -0.79 11.00
N ALA A 199 -5.33 -0.09 12.02
CA ALA A 199 -6.13 0.81 12.86
C ALA A 199 -6.83 1.88 12.00
N GLY A 200 -6.12 2.42 11.00
CA GLY A 200 -6.66 3.39 10.04
C GLY A 200 -7.74 2.84 9.10
N TRP A 201 -8.07 1.55 9.13
CA TRP A 201 -9.18 0.96 8.39
C TRP A 201 -10.47 0.82 9.22
N GLY A 202 -10.44 1.08 10.52
CA GLY A 202 -11.62 1.20 11.39
C GLY A 202 -12.11 -0.08 12.07
N TYR A 203 -11.82 -1.27 11.53
CA TYR A 203 -12.27 -2.56 12.08
C TYR A 203 -11.12 -3.42 12.63
N PHE A 204 -10.09 -2.75 13.13
CA PHE A 204 -8.94 -3.40 13.76
C PHE A 204 -8.86 -3.04 15.23
N ASN A 205 -8.88 -4.04 16.10
CA ASN A 205 -8.72 -3.85 17.53
C ASN A 205 -7.23 -3.81 17.88
N THR A 206 -6.70 -2.62 18.13
CA THR A 206 -5.27 -2.45 18.46
C THR A 206 -4.86 -3.02 19.81
N SER A 207 -5.79 -3.26 20.73
CA SER A 207 -5.47 -3.82 22.06
C SER A 207 -5.09 -5.29 21.97
N VAL A 208 -5.74 -6.04 21.08
CA VAL A 208 -5.45 -7.47 20.82
C VAL A 208 -4.72 -7.71 19.50
N ALA A 209 -4.53 -6.65 18.70
CA ALA A 209 -3.87 -6.68 17.39
C ALA A 209 -4.54 -7.59 16.35
N GLU A 210 -5.88 -7.60 16.32
CA GLU A 210 -6.67 -8.43 15.41
C GLU A 210 -7.77 -7.63 14.70
N TRP A 211 -8.15 -8.09 13.50
CA TRP A 211 -9.36 -7.62 12.83
C TRP A 211 -10.60 -8.03 13.61
N ASN A 212 -11.67 -7.22 13.57
CA ASN A 212 -12.99 -7.60 14.08
C ASN A 212 -13.67 -8.62 13.14
N SER A 213 -13.04 -9.76 12.92
CA SER A 213 -13.42 -10.76 11.89
C SER A 213 -14.85 -11.25 12.02
N ASP A 214 -15.32 -11.56 13.22
CA ASP A 214 -16.69 -12.04 13.45
C ASP A 214 -17.74 -10.98 13.07
N ILE A 215 -17.48 -9.72 13.41
CA ILE A 215 -18.35 -8.57 13.08
C ILE A 215 -18.38 -8.37 11.57
N LEU A 216 -17.21 -8.38 10.93
CA LEU A 216 -17.07 -8.21 9.49
C LEU A 216 -17.76 -9.36 8.73
N GLN A 217 -17.50 -10.61 9.12
CA GLN A 217 -18.10 -11.80 8.51
C GLN A 217 -19.61 -11.82 8.70
N GLY A 218 -20.12 -11.49 9.90
CA GLY A 218 -21.55 -11.39 10.18
C GLY A 218 -22.27 -10.35 9.33
N ALA A 219 -21.56 -9.30 8.87
CA ALA A 219 -22.07 -8.29 7.96
C ALA A 219 -21.84 -8.60 6.47
N GLY A 220 -21.35 -9.80 6.14
CA GLY A 220 -21.05 -10.23 4.77
C GLY A 220 -19.82 -9.56 4.15
N PHE A 221 -18.96 -8.92 4.96
CA PHE A 221 -17.75 -8.27 4.47
C PHE A 221 -16.79 -9.30 3.84
N PRO A 222 -16.10 -8.95 2.74
CA PRO A 222 -15.12 -9.81 2.08
C PRO A 222 -13.82 -9.92 2.89
N THR A 223 -13.84 -10.66 4.01
CA THR A 223 -12.69 -10.79 4.93
C THR A 223 -11.43 -11.35 4.28
N HIS A 224 -11.56 -12.12 3.20
CA HIS A 224 -10.44 -12.60 2.40
C HIS A 224 -9.58 -11.49 1.75
N LEU A 225 -10.10 -10.25 1.67
CA LEU A 225 -9.35 -9.09 1.19
C LEU A 225 -8.50 -8.43 2.28
N LEU A 226 -8.71 -8.77 3.56
CA LEU A 226 -7.98 -8.16 4.65
C LEU A 226 -6.50 -8.60 4.64
N PRO A 227 -5.55 -7.65 4.75
CA PRO A 227 -4.14 -7.98 4.89
C PRO A 227 -3.80 -8.73 6.17
N HIS A 228 -2.67 -9.44 6.12
CA HIS A 228 -2.05 -10.00 7.31
C HIS A 228 -1.37 -8.87 8.09
N VAL A 229 -1.74 -8.69 9.35
CA VAL A 229 -1.26 -7.55 10.13
C VAL A 229 -0.03 -7.94 10.97
N VAL A 230 0.99 -7.10 10.96
CA VAL A 230 2.21 -7.24 11.75
C VAL A 230 2.51 -5.96 12.53
N LYS A 231 3.34 -6.08 13.58
CA LYS A 231 3.82 -4.91 14.33
C LYS A 231 4.62 -3.96 13.43
N SER A 232 4.46 -2.65 13.63
CA SER A 232 5.30 -1.65 12.95
C SER A 232 6.79 -1.93 13.18
N GLY A 233 7.57 -1.91 12.10
CA GLY A 233 9.00 -2.23 12.11
C GLY A 233 9.34 -3.72 12.01
N ALA A 234 8.34 -4.62 11.95
CA ALA A 234 8.57 -6.02 11.62
C ALA A 234 9.06 -6.17 10.16
N ILE A 235 9.80 -7.26 9.90
CA ILE A 235 10.23 -7.60 8.54
C ILE A 235 9.02 -8.17 7.80
N ALA A 236 8.54 -7.47 6.77
CA ALA A 236 7.45 -7.93 5.93
C ALA A 236 7.92 -8.92 4.84
N GLY A 237 9.20 -8.93 4.50
CA GLY A 237 9.75 -9.85 3.51
C GLY A 237 11.17 -9.48 3.12
N THR A 238 11.69 -10.20 2.13
CA THR A 238 12.96 -9.90 1.48
C THR A 238 12.71 -9.51 0.04
N LEU A 239 13.52 -8.60 -0.48
CA LEU A 239 13.46 -8.22 -1.89
C LEU A 239 13.62 -9.48 -2.77
N ASN A 240 12.64 -9.74 -3.64
CA ASN A 240 12.60 -10.99 -4.43
C ASN A 240 13.57 -10.98 -5.60
N GLN A 241 13.84 -9.81 -6.18
CA GLN A 241 14.80 -9.62 -7.29
C GLN A 241 15.57 -8.31 -7.13
N PRO A 242 16.79 -8.20 -7.69
CA PRO A 242 17.53 -6.95 -7.64
C PRO A 242 16.69 -5.78 -8.16
N TRP A 243 16.43 -4.80 -7.29
CA TRP A 243 15.66 -3.62 -7.63
C TRP A 243 16.62 -2.49 -7.97
N SER A 244 16.92 -2.37 -9.26
CA SER A 244 17.74 -1.30 -9.80
C SER A 244 17.04 -0.79 -11.06
N VAL A 245 16.40 0.36 -10.90
CA VAL A 245 15.59 1.04 -11.91
C VAL A 245 16.45 1.94 -12.78
#